data_AF-A0A1V5NYK1-F1
#
_entry.id   AF-A0A1V5NYK1-F1
#
_cell.length_a   1.000
_cell.length_b   1.000
_cell.length_c   1.000
_cell.angle_alpha   90.00
_cell.angle_beta   90.00
_cell.angle_gamma   90.00
#
_symmetry.space_group_name_H-M   'P 1'
#
loop_
_entity.id
_entity.type
_entity.pdbx_description
1 polymer ?
#
loop_
_entity_poly.entity_id
_entity_poly.type
_entity_poly.pdbx_seq_one_letter_code
_entity_poly.pdbx_strand_id
1 'polypeptide(L)' 'MCDENMLFNIIRSAFGKRRKTLLNSLTGSALGIDRETCLSGLKNAGIDPGRRAETLSLAEFASLTNSIIEANS' A
#
# COMPACT_ATOMS: atom_id res chain seq x y z
N MET A 1 11.08 -12.93 0.70
CA MET A 1 10.63 -13.13 2.10
C MET A 1 9.34 -12.34 2.26
N CYS A 2 8.26 -12.95 2.76
CA CYS A 2 7.03 -12.21 3.04
C CYS A 2 7.28 -11.39 4.32
N ASP A 3 7.62 -10.11 4.19
CA ASP A 3 7.84 -9.23 5.32
C ASP A 3 6.49 -8.84 5.92
N GLU A 4 6.02 -9.62 6.90
CA GLU A 4 4.80 -9.32 7.67
C GLU A 4 4.88 -7.91 8.27
N ASN A 5 6.07 -7.46 8.67
CA ASN A 5 6.31 -6.11 9.14
C ASN A 5 5.91 -5.05 8.11
N MET A 6 6.23 -5.26 6.84
CA MET A 6 5.88 -4.34 5.75
C MET A 6 4.37 -4.36 5.50
N LEU A 7 3.75 -5.53 5.53
CA LEU A 7 2.28 -5.67 5.43
C LEU A 7 1.57 -4.93 6.56
N PHE A 8 1.98 -5.15 7.81
CA PHE A 8 1.42 -4.46 8.97
C PHE A 8 1.62 -2.95 8.89
N ASN A 9 2.79 -2.48 8.43
CA ASN A 9 3.04 -1.06 8.24
C ASN A 9 2.17 -0.46 7.14
N ILE A 10 1.95 -1.17 6.03
CA ILE A 10 1.06 -0.77 4.94
C ILE A 10 -0.38 -0.68 5.44
N ILE A 11 -0.88 -1.71 6.10
CA ILE A 11 -2.22 -1.73 6.70
C ILE A 11 -2.36 -0.56 7.68
N ARG A 12 -1.43 -0.43 8.63
CA ARG A 12 -1.45 0.66 9.62
C ARG A 12 -1.44 2.04 8.97
N SER A 13 -0.65 2.23 7.91
CA SER A 13 -0.57 3.49 7.16
C SER A 13 -1.85 3.78 6.38
N ALA A 14 -2.43 2.76 5.76
CA ALA A 14 -3.68 2.84 5.01
C ALA A 14 -4.87 3.17 5.93
N PHE A 15 -4.93 2.57 7.13
CA PHE A 15 -5.97 2.83 8.14
C PHE A 15 -5.70 4.07 9.01
N GLY A 16 -4.46 4.56 9.06
CA GLY A 16 -4.08 5.74 9.84
C GLY A 16 -4.71 7.05 9.34
N LYS A 17 -5.19 7.10 8.10
CA LYS A 17 -5.83 8.28 7.49
C LYS A 17 -7.20 7.95 6.89
N ARG A 18 -8.18 7.72 7.77
CA ARG A 18 -9.59 7.32 7.52
C ARG A 18 -10.42 8.08 6.47
N ARG A 19 -9.88 9.09 5.78
CA ARG A 19 -10.59 9.87 4.74
C ARG A 19 -9.74 10.18 3.51
N LYS A 20 -8.53 9.61 3.42
CA LYS A 20 -7.65 9.82 2.26
C LYS A 20 -7.71 8.59 1.35
N THR A 21 -7.48 8.83 0.06
CA THR A 21 -7.27 7.74 -0.91
C THR A 21 -6.06 6.91 -0.50
N LEU A 22 -6.01 5.65 -0.97
CA LEU A 22 -4.94 4.73 -0.60
C LEU A 22 -3.56 5.31 -0.90
N LEU A 23 -3.40 5.89 -2.09
CA LEU A 23 -2.18 6.56 -2.53
C LEU A 23 -1.73 7.62 -1.52
N ASN A 24 -2.62 8.53 -1.11
CA ASN A 24 -2.29 9.61 -0.18
C ASN A 24 -2.05 9.13 1.25
N SER A 25 -2.63 7.98 1.62
CA SER A 25 -2.42 7.36 2.92
C SER A 25 -1.02 6.73 2.99
N LEU A 26 -0.60 6.05 1.91
CA LEU A 26 0.70 5.39 1.81
C LEU A 26 1.86 6.37 1.58
N THR A 27 1.75 7.29 0.61
CA THR A 27 2.81 8.29 0.34
C THR A 27 2.97 9.32 1.45
N GLY A 28 1.92 9.51 2.26
CA GLY A 28 1.94 10.42 3.41
C GLY A 28 2.27 9.72 4.74
N SER A 29 2.71 8.46 4.69
CA SER A 29 3.04 7.67 5.88
C SER A 29 4.56 7.57 6.10
N ALA A 30 4.94 7.00 7.24
CA ALA A 30 6.33 6.74 7.58
C ALA A 30 6.98 5.60 6.77
N LEU A 31 6.28 5.04 5.76
CA LEU A 31 6.82 3.98 4.92
C LEU A 31 7.99 4.45 4.03
N GLY A 32 8.14 5.76 3.81
CA GLY A 32 9.23 6.31 2.99
C GLY A 32 9.15 5.93 1.50
N ILE A 33 8.04 5.32 1.07
CA ILE A 33 7.82 4.93 -0.32
C ILE A 33 7.46 6.18 -1.12
N ASP A 34 8.12 6.36 -2.24
CA ASP A 34 7.80 7.45 -3.15
C ASP A 34 6.43 7.24 -3.82
N ARG A 35 5.94 8.30 -4.47
CA ARG A 35 4.63 8.25 -5.13
C ARG A 35 4.62 7.27 -6.30
N GLU A 36 5.71 7.15 -7.03
CA GLU A 36 5.80 6.36 -8.25
C GLU A 36 5.85 4.85 -7.95
N THR A 37 6.64 4.44 -6.95
CA THR A 37 6.65 3.04 -6.46
C THR A 37 5.29 2.65 -5.90
N CYS A 38 4.63 3.55 -5.16
CA CYS A 38 3.29 3.28 -4.64
C CYS A 38 2.27 3.11 -5.78
N LEU A 39 2.28 4.00 -6.78
CA LEU A 39 1.41 3.88 -7.96
C LEU A 39 1.67 2.61 -8.75
N SER A 40 2.94 2.26 -8.97
CA SER A 40 3.35 1.05 -9.67
C SER A 40 2.94 -0.20 -8.89
N GLY A 41 3.14 -0.21 -7.57
CA GLY A 41 2.71 -1.29 -6.69
C GLY A 41 1.20 -1.48 -6.68
N LEU A 42 0.44 -0.38 -6.63
CA LEU A 42 -1.03 -0.42 -6.71
C LEU A 42 -1.51 -0.95 -8.05
N LYS A 43 -0.90 -0.50 -9.15
CA LYS A 43 -1.22 -0.96 -10.50
C LYS A 43 -0.90 -2.45 -10.67
N ASN A 44 0.25 -2.91 -10.19
CA ASN A 44 0.67 -4.31 -10.25
C ASN A 44 -0.23 -5.21 -9.39
N ALA A 45 -0.69 -4.71 -8.25
CA ALA A 45 -1.66 -5.40 -7.41
C ALA A 45 -3.11 -5.31 -7.91
N GLY A 46 -3.38 -4.62 -9.03
CA GLY A 46 -4.73 -4.45 -9.58
C GLY A 46 -5.65 -3.56 -8.73
N ILE A 47 -5.09 -2.70 -7.90
CA ILE A 47 -5.81 -1.85 -6.95
C ILE A 47 -5.89 -0.42 -7.50
N ASP A 48 -7.10 0.15 -7.52
CA ASP A 48 -7.28 1.55 -7.88
C ASP A 48 -6.72 2.48 -6.76
N PRO A 49 -5.77 3.39 -7.07
CA PRO A 49 -5.18 4.32 -6.11
C PRO A 49 -6.18 5.28 -5.46
N GLY A 50 -7.35 5.48 -6.07
CA GLY A 50 -8.48 6.26 -5.54
C GLY A 50 -9.31 5.52 -4.50
N ARG A 51 -9.15 4.19 -4.35
CA ARG A 51 -9.88 3.41 -3.34
C ARG A 51 -9.50 3.83 -1.93
N ARG A 52 -10.37 3.49 -0.98
CA ARG A 52 -10.11 3.65 0.45
C ARG A 52 -9.61 2.35 1.05
N ALA A 53 -8.78 2.45 2.08
CA ALA A 53 -8.21 1.29 2.78
C ALA A 53 -9.28 0.32 3.31
N GLU A 54 -10.42 0.85 3.74
CA GLU A 54 -11.56 0.06 4.24
C GLU A 54 -12.26 -0.80 3.18
N THR A 55 -12.02 -0.53 1.89
CA THR A 55 -12.61 -1.30 0.79
C THR A 55 -11.72 -2.44 0.27
N LEU A 56 -10.49 -2.52 0.77
CA LEU A 56 -9.52 -3.55 0.40
C LEU A 56 -9.64 -4.76 1.32
N SER A 57 -9.50 -5.94 0.72
CA SER A 57 -9.34 -7.21 1.41
C SER A 57 -7.90 -7.44 1.85
N LEU A 58 -7.70 -8.38 2.79
CA LEU A 58 -6.36 -8.76 3.25
C LEU A 58 -5.48 -9.30 2.12
N ALA A 59 -6.07 -10.02 1.16
CA ALA A 59 -5.37 -10.55 -0.01
C ALA A 59 -4.85 -9.42 -0.93
N GLU A 60 -5.64 -8.35 -1.12
CA GLU A 60 -5.21 -7.16 -1.85
C GLU A 60 -4.06 -6.45 -1.14
N PHE A 61 -4.13 -6.33 0.19
CA PHE A 61 -3.01 -5.77 0.96
C PHE A 61 -1.73 -6.61 0.83
N ALA A 62 -1.83 -7.93 0.88
CA ALA A 62 -0.69 -8.83 0.68
C ALA A 62 -0.09 -8.68 -0.73
N SER A 63 -0.94 -8.62 -1.77
CA SER A 63 -0.50 -8.39 -3.14
C SER A 63 0.21 -7.04 -3.29
N LEU A 64 -0.35 -5.97 -2.70
CA LEU A 64 0.25 -4.65 -2.70
C LEU A 64 1.62 -4.64 -2.02
N THR A 65 1.73 -5.28 -0.85
CA THR A 65 3.00 -5.40 -0.12
C THR A 65 4.05 -6.09 -0.97
N ASN A 66 3.72 -7.21 -1.60
CA ASN A 66 4.64 -7.93 -2.47
C ASN A 66 5.07 -7.06 -3.67
N SER A 67 4.14 -6.38 -4.33
CA SER A 67 4.48 -5.51 -5.46
C SER A 67 5.36 -4.31 -5.06
N ILE A 68 5.19 -3.77 -3.85
CA ILE A 68 6.04 -2.69 -3.31
C ILE A 68 7.44 -3.20 -2.96
N ILE A 69 7.56 -4.41 -2.42
CA ILE A 69 8.84 -5.04 -2.11
C ILE A 69 9.61 -5.34 -3.41
N GLU A 70 8.95 -5.89 -4.42
CA GLU A 70 9.54 -6.15 -5.74
C GLU A 70 10.00 -4.86 -6.43
N ALA A 71 9.23 -3.78 -6.31
CA ALA A 71 9.59 -2.49 -6.91
C ALA A 71 10.74 -1.76 -6.20
N ASN A 72 11.10 -2.16 -4.97
CA ASN A 72 12.25 -1.63 -4.21
C ASN A 72 13.49 -2.55 -4.27
N SER A 73 13.43 -3.69 -4.98
CA SER A 73 14.53 -4.67 -5.08
C SER A 73 15.44 -4.43 -6.27
#